data_AF-A0A0D3L3D8-F1
#
_entry.id   AF-A0A0D3L3D8-F1
#
_cell.length_a   1.000
_cell.length_b   1.000
_cell.length_c   1.000
_cell.angle_alpha   90.00
_cell.angle_beta   90.00
_cell.angle_gamma   90.00
#
_symmetry.space_group_name_H-M   'P 1'
#
loop_
_entity.id
_entity.type
_entity.pdbx_description
1 polymer ?
#
loop_
_entity_poly.entity_id
_entity_poly.type
_entity_poly.pdbx_seq_one_letter_code
_entity_poly.pdbx_strand_id
1 'polypeptide(L)'
;LIPKEQARVKTFRQQHGKTVVGQITVDMMYGGMRGMKGLVYETSVLDPEEGIRFRGYSIPECQKLLPKAKGGEEPLPEGLFWLLVTGQVPTEEQVSWLSKEWAKRAALPSHVVTMLDNFPTNLHPMSQLSAAITALNSESNFARAYAEGVHRTKYWELIYEDCMDLIAKLPCVAAKIYRNLYREGSSIGAIDSKLDWSHNFTNMLGYTEPQFTELMRLYLTIHSDHEGGNVSAHTSHLVGSALSDPYLSFAAAMNGLAGPLHGLANQEVLVWLTQLQKEVGKGVSDEKLRDYIWNTLNSGRVVPGYGHAVLRKTDPRYTCQREFALKHLPHD
;
A
#
# COMPACT_ATOMS: atom_id res chain seq x y z
N LEU A 1 -21.85 1.23 11.79
CA LEU A 1 -20.88 2.35 11.70
C LEU A 1 -21.36 3.41 10.71
N ILE A 2 -21.67 3.04 9.46
CA ILE A 2 -22.01 3.96 8.36
C ILE A 2 -23.10 5.01 8.69
N PRO A 3 -24.30 4.68 9.22
CA PRO A 3 -25.31 5.71 9.47
C PRO A 3 -24.89 6.75 10.51
N LYS A 4 -24.05 6.35 11.48
CA LYS A 4 -23.50 7.27 12.51
C LYS A 4 -22.57 8.29 11.87
N GLU A 5 -21.68 7.85 10.98
CA GLU A 5 -20.77 8.74 10.24
C GLU A 5 -21.51 9.66 9.26
N GLN A 6 -22.51 9.14 8.55
CA GLN A 6 -23.36 9.97 7.68
C GLN A 6 -24.05 11.10 8.45
N ALA A 7 -24.60 10.79 9.64
CA ALA A 7 -25.20 11.79 10.52
C ALA A 7 -24.16 12.79 11.04
N ARG A 8 -22.98 12.33 11.47
CA ARG A 8 -21.88 13.19 11.93
C ARG A 8 -21.45 14.19 10.86
N VAL A 9 -21.18 13.71 9.64
CA VAL A 9 -20.78 14.57 8.50
C VAL A 9 -21.88 15.55 8.13
N LYS A 10 -23.15 15.12 8.13
CA LYS A 10 -24.30 16.00 7.85
C LYS A 10 -24.37 17.14 8.86
N THR A 11 -24.30 16.84 10.16
CA THR A 11 -24.33 17.85 11.23
C THR A 11 -23.12 18.79 11.14
N PHE A 12 -21.93 18.25 10.92
CA PHE A 12 -20.71 19.05 10.78
C PHE A 12 -20.80 20.04 9.61
N ARG A 13 -21.30 19.61 8.44
CA ARG A 13 -21.51 20.49 7.28
C ARG A 13 -22.62 21.52 7.48
N GLN A 14 -23.65 21.21 8.28
CA GLN A 14 -24.69 22.19 8.64
C GLN A 14 -24.11 23.35 9.46
N GLN A 15 -23.16 23.06 10.35
CA GLN A 15 -22.52 24.06 11.22
C GLN A 15 -21.37 24.79 10.53
N HIS A 16 -20.55 24.06 9.76
CA HIS A 16 -19.25 24.54 9.26
C HIS A 16 -19.10 24.53 7.74
N GLY A 17 -20.17 24.25 6.98
CA GLY A 17 -20.10 24.10 5.52
C GLY A 17 -19.64 25.34 4.75
N LYS A 18 -19.63 26.52 5.40
CA LYS A 18 -19.12 27.79 4.85
C LYS A 18 -17.82 28.25 5.53
N THR A 19 -17.28 27.49 6.48
CA THR A 19 -16.04 27.83 7.17
C THR A 19 -14.86 27.72 6.21
N VAL A 20 -14.08 28.80 6.09
CA VAL A 20 -12.88 28.85 5.24
C VAL A 20 -11.73 28.12 5.95
N VAL A 21 -11.07 27.18 5.25
CA VAL A 21 -9.98 26.34 5.80
C VAL A 21 -8.60 26.63 5.19
N GLY A 22 -8.55 27.56 4.24
CA GLY A 22 -7.36 27.99 3.50
C GLY A 22 -7.73 29.00 2.41
N GLN A 23 -6.72 29.63 1.82
CA GLN A 23 -6.85 30.49 0.64
C GLN A 23 -6.36 29.72 -0.60
N ILE A 24 -6.77 30.17 -1.78
CA ILE A 24 -6.24 29.66 -3.06
C ILE A 24 -5.44 30.79 -3.69
N THR A 25 -4.18 30.53 -4.02
CA THR A 25 -3.31 31.49 -4.70
C THR A 25 -2.91 30.97 -6.07
N VAL A 26 -2.44 31.87 -6.93
CA VAL A 26 -1.92 31.52 -8.27
C VAL A 26 -0.80 30.48 -8.18
N ASP A 27 0.12 30.63 -7.22
CA ASP A 27 1.22 29.67 -7.00
C ASP A 27 0.73 28.28 -6.61
N MET A 28 -0.37 28.18 -5.83
CA MET A 28 -0.95 26.87 -5.50
C MET A 28 -1.56 26.20 -6.73
N MET A 29 -2.16 26.99 -7.64
CA MET A 29 -2.72 26.47 -8.89
C MET A 29 -1.62 25.95 -9.82
N TYR A 30 -0.56 26.72 -10.04
CA TYR A 30 0.58 26.30 -10.87
C TYR A 30 1.45 25.22 -10.19
N GLY A 31 1.51 25.23 -8.86
CA GLY A 31 2.33 24.34 -8.05
C GLY A 31 1.68 23.00 -7.71
N GLY A 32 0.61 22.60 -8.41
CA GLY A 32 -0.03 21.30 -8.22
C GLY A 32 -0.75 21.15 -6.89
N MET A 33 -1.53 22.16 -6.49
CA MET A 33 -2.30 22.19 -5.24
C MET A 33 -1.45 22.11 -3.96
N ARG A 34 -0.16 22.44 -4.03
CA ARG A 34 0.74 22.45 -2.86
C ARG A 34 0.16 23.31 -1.72
N GLY A 35 -0.09 22.68 -0.57
CA GLY A 35 -0.63 23.34 0.62
C GLY A 35 -2.15 23.56 0.61
N MET A 36 -2.87 23.15 -0.44
CA MET A 36 -4.33 23.23 -0.51
C MET A 36 -4.97 22.03 0.20
N LYS A 37 -5.91 22.28 1.12
CA LYS A 37 -6.77 21.24 1.69
C LYS A 37 -7.91 20.94 0.70
N GLY A 38 -7.71 19.94 -0.16
CA GLY A 38 -8.57 19.69 -1.32
C GLY A 38 -9.54 18.50 -1.24
N LEU A 39 -9.33 17.55 -0.31
CA LEU A 39 -10.14 16.33 -0.21
C LEU A 39 -10.32 15.87 1.24
N VAL A 40 -11.32 15.01 1.46
CA VAL A 40 -11.54 14.30 2.73
C VAL A 40 -11.10 12.85 2.56
N TYR A 41 -10.24 12.39 3.45
CA TYR A 41 -9.71 11.03 3.46
C TYR A 41 -9.58 10.56 4.92
N GLU A 42 -10.20 9.43 5.26
CA GLU A 42 -10.59 9.13 6.64
C GLU A 42 -9.74 8.03 7.30
N THR A 43 -8.99 7.25 6.52
CA THR A 43 -8.31 6.03 6.98
C THR A 43 -6.99 6.30 7.68
N SER A 44 -6.25 7.33 7.25
CA SER A 44 -4.98 7.72 7.87
C SER A 44 -4.75 9.23 7.83
N VAL A 45 -3.99 9.72 8.80
CA VAL A 45 -3.59 11.13 8.94
C VAL A 45 -2.14 11.19 9.42
N LEU A 46 -1.33 12.05 8.82
CA LEU A 46 0.04 12.28 9.24
C LEU A 46 0.08 13.21 10.47
N ASP A 47 0.59 12.68 11.57
CA ASP A 47 0.97 13.47 12.75
C ASP A 47 2.38 14.06 12.53
N PRO A 48 2.57 15.39 12.57
CA PRO A 48 3.88 16.01 12.34
C PRO A 48 4.95 15.61 13.36
N GLU A 49 4.53 15.15 14.54
CA GLU A 49 5.43 14.71 15.60
C GLU A 49 5.53 13.20 15.67
N GLU A 50 4.44 12.45 15.41
CA GLU A 50 4.40 10.98 15.62
C GLU A 50 4.41 10.15 14.34
N GLY A 51 4.35 10.77 13.17
CA GLY A 51 4.28 10.08 11.88
C GLY A 51 2.87 9.64 11.51
N ILE A 52 2.77 8.75 10.51
CA ILE A 52 1.46 8.31 10.00
C ILE A 52 0.67 7.55 11.07
N ARG A 53 -0.62 7.86 11.19
CA ARG A 53 -1.55 7.18 12.08
C ARG A 53 -2.65 6.49 11.27
N PHE A 54 -2.90 5.21 11.55
CA PHE A 54 -3.99 4.42 10.98
C PHE A 54 -5.20 4.50 11.90
N ARG A 55 -6.25 5.24 11.48
CA ARG A 55 -7.43 5.53 12.33
C ARG A 55 -7.08 6.02 13.74
N GLY A 56 -6.02 6.83 13.84
CA GLY A 56 -5.52 7.40 15.09
C GLY A 56 -4.42 6.60 15.80
N TYR A 57 -4.23 5.33 15.44
CA TYR A 57 -3.18 4.47 16.00
C TYR A 57 -1.86 4.67 15.27
N SER A 58 -0.79 4.97 16.01
CA SER A 58 0.58 5.00 15.48
C SER A 58 1.07 3.59 15.12
N ILE A 59 2.13 3.50 14.32
CA ILE A 59 2.73 2.21 13.95
C ILE A 59 3.16 1.37 15.17
N PRO A 60 3.82 1.92 16.20
CA PRO A 60 4.13 1.16 17.41
C PRO A 60 2.87 0.63 18.13
N GLU A 61 1.78 1.41 18.16
CA GLU A 61 0.51 0.96 18.71
C GLU A 61 -0.09 -0.18 17.86
N CYS A 62 -0.01 -0.08 16.53
CA CYS A 62 -0.45 -1.13 15.62
C CYS A 62 0.37 -2.42 15.80
N GLN A 63 1.71 -2.34 15.88
CA GLN A 63 2.57 -3.50 16.14
C GLN A 63 2.21 -4.18 17.47
N LYS A 64 1.86 -3.38 18.50
CA LYS A 64 1.46 -3.92 19.80
C LYS A 64 0.08 -4.57 19.78
N LEU A 65 -0.91 -3.92 19.18
CA LEU A 65 -2.33 -4.25 19.33
C LEU A 65 -2.89 -5.16 18.24
N LEU A 66 -2.35 -5.11 17.02
CA LEU A 66 -2.87 -5.93 15.94
C LEU A 66 -2.51 -7.41 16.12
N PRO A 67 -3.44 -8.33 15.82
CA PRO A 67 -3.19 -9.76 15.77
C PRO A 67 -2.01 -10.13 14.88
N LYS A 68 -1.33 -11.21 15.26
CA LYS A 68 -0.12 -11.73 14.62
C LYS A 68 -0.38 -13.16 14.16
N ALA A 69 0.42 -13.66 13.22
CA ALA A 69 0.37 -15.08 12.91
C ALA A 69 0.75 -15.92 14.13
N LYS A 70 0.26 -17.16 14.21
CA LYS A 70 0.63 -18.09 15.28
C LYS A 70 2.16 -18.31 15.27
N GLY A 71 2.84 -17.86 16.33
CA GLY A 71 4.29 -17.93 16.45
C GLY A 71 5.06 -16.84 15.68
N GLY A 72 4.36 -15.89 15.08
CA GLY A 72 4.94 -14.67 14.50
C GLY A 72 4.88 -13.49 15.48
N GLU A 73 5.63 -12.45 15.14
CA GLU A 73 5.75 -11.22 15.90
C GLU A 73 5.24 -9.99 15.12
N GLU A 74 5.18 -10.06 13.80
CA GLU A 74 4.74 -8.95 12.96
C GLU A 74 3.21 -8.90 12.76
N PRO A 75 2.61 -7.69 12.70
CA PRO A 75 1.17 -7.52 12.57
C PRO A 75 0.66 -8.04 11.22
N LEU A 76 -0.50 -8.70 11.24
CA LEU A 76 -1.13 -9.20 10.02
C LEU A 76 -1.81 -8.06 9.23
N PRO A 77 -1.60 -7.95 7.90
CA PRO A 77 -2.27 -6.95 7.07
C PRO A 77 -3.80 -7.03 7.08
N GLU A 78 -4.37 -8.22 7.29
CA GLU A 78 -5.80 -8.42 7.57
C GLU A 78 -6.27 -7.56 8.73
N GLY A 79 -5.50 -7.54 9.82
CA GLY A 79 -5.81 -6.79 11.01
C GLY A 79 -5.78 -5.28 10.77
N LEU A 80 -4.80 -4.83 9.97
CA LEU A 80 -4.72 -3.45 9.54
C LEU A 80 -5.92 -3.08 8.66
N PHE A 81 -6.27 -3.89 7.66
CA PHE A 81 -7.43 -3.61 6.80
C PHE A 81 -8.71 -3.47 7.61
N TRP A 82 -8.94 -4.37 8.57
CA TRP A 82 -10.07 -4.28 9.48
C TRP A 82 -10.07 -2.96 10.26
N LEU A 83 -8.91 -2.56 10.81
CA LEU A 83 -8.75 -1.29 11.50
C LEU A 83 -9.11 -0.12 10.58
N LEU A 84 -8.60 -0.07 9.35
CA LEU A 84 -8.88 1.01 8.40
C LEU A 84 -10.37 1.11 8.03
N VAL A 85 -11.03 -0.04 7.83
CA VAL A 85 -12.46 -0.07 7.48
C VAL A 85 -13.35 0.31 8.65
N THR A 86 -13.04 -0.15 9.86
CA THR A 86 -13.95 -0.07 11.02
C THR A 86 -13.60 0.99 12.06
N GLY A 87 -12.34 1.43 12.10
CA GLY A 87 -11.77 2.23 13.18
C GLY A 87 -11.55 1.45 14.49
N GLN A 88 -11.65 0.12 14.47
CA GLN A 88 -11.56 -0.74 15.65
C GLN A 88 -10.45 -1.77 15.47
N VAL A 89 -9.71 -2.06 16.55
CA VAL A 89 -8.73 -3.15 16.58
C VAL A 89 -9.48 -4.49 16.53
N PRO A 90 -9.18 -5.37 15.57
CA PRO A 90 -9.87 -6.66 15.46
C PRO A 90 -9.42 -7.67 16.52
N THR A 91 -10.28 -8.65 16.78
CA THR A 91 -9.91 -9.87 17.54
C THR A 91 -9.19 -10.87 16.64
N GLU A 92 -8.54 -11.87 17.26
CA GLU A 92 -7.91 -13.00 16.56
C GLU A 92 -8.89 -13.76 15.65
N GLU A 93 -10.14 -13.95 16.10
CA GLU A 93 -11.18 -14.63 15.33
C GLU A 93 -11.60 -13.82 14.09
N GLN A 94 -11.66 -12.50 14.22
CA GLN A 94 -11.98 -11.59 13.11
C GLN A 94 -10.88 -11.60 12.04
N VAL A 95 -9.62 -11.59 12.47
CA VAL A 95 -8.47 -11.72 11.56
C VAL A 95 -8.46 -13.10 10.90
N SER A 96 -8.68 -14.18 11.66
CA SER A 96 -8.77 -15.54 11.09
C SER A 96 -9.93 -15.68 10.08
N TRP A 97 -11.07 -15.05 10.35
CA TRP A 97 -12.17 -14.99 9.40
C TRP A 97 -11.77 -14.26 8.11
N LEU A 98 -11.10 -13.11 8.23
CA LEU A 98 -10.70 -12.31 7.09
C LEU A 98 -9.65 -13.01 6.22
N SER A 99 -8.64 -13.67 6.82
CA SER A 99 -7.68 -14.49 6.07
C SER A 99 -8.38 -15.58 5.26
N LYS A 100 -9.39 -16.25 5.85
CA LYS A 100 -10.18 -17.27 5.14
C LYS A 100 -11.02 -16.67 4.02
N GLU A 101 -11.61 -15.49 4.22
CA GLU A 101 -12.37 -14.82 3.17
C GLU A 101 -11.49 -14.46 1.98
N TRP A 102 -10.32 -13.88 2.21
CA TRP A 102 -9.39 -13.57 1.12
C TRP A 102 -8.87 -14.83 0.43
N ALA A 103 -8.57 -15.90 1.17
CA ALA A 103 -8.18 -17.17 0.55
C ALA A 103 -9.27 -17.75 -0.37
N LYS A 104 -10.55 -17.65 0.00
CA LYS A 104 -11.68 -18.12 -0.83
C LYS A 104 -11.89 -17.30 -2.10
N ARG A 105 -11.58 -16.00 -2.04
CA ARG A 105 -11.87 -15.01 -3.11
C ARG A 105 -10.73 -14.86 -4.12
N ALA A 106 -9.59 -15.53 -3.90
CA ALA A 106 -8.35 -15.32 -4.63
C ALA A 106 -8.29 -15.92 -6.06
N ALA A 107 -9.38 -16.51 -6.56
CA ALA A 107 -9.41 -17.13 -7.88
C ALA A 107 -9.27 -16.09 -9.01
N LEU A 108 -8.45 -16.42 -10.02
CA LEU A 108 -8.30 -15.62 -11.24
C LEU A 108 -9.06 -16.28 -12.40
N PRO A 109 -9.80 -15.51 -13.21
CA PRO A 109 -10.40 -16.04 -14.43
C PRO A 109 -9.32 -16.35 -15.47
N SER A 110 -9.60 -17.32 -16.35
CA SER A 110 -8.62 -17.86 -17.29
C SER A 110 -8.03 -16.80 -18.23
N HIS A 111 -8.82 -15.83 -18.68
CA HIS A 111 -8.33 -14.78 -19.59
C HIS A 111 -7.24 -13.90 -18.94
N VAL A 112 -7.34 -13.64 -17.64
CA VAL A 112 -6.32 -12.87 -16.91
C VAL A 112 -5.05 -13.70 -16.75
N VAL A 113 -5.19 -15.00 -16.47
CA VAL A 113 -4.05 -15.91 -16.37
C VAL A 113 -3.30 -15.97 -17.71
N THR A 114 -4.03 -16.19 -18.82
CA THR A 114 -3.46 -16.23 -20.16
C THR A 114 -2.82 -14.90 -20.56
N MET A 115 -3.45 -13.77 -20.24
CA MET A 115 -2.89 -12.45 -20.54
C MET A 115 -1.55 -12.25 -19.82
N LEU A 116 -1.47 -12.61 -18.54
CA LEU A 116 -0.24 -12.52 -17.75
C LEU A 116 0.89 -13.41 -18.29
N ASP A 117 0.58 -14.60 -18.80
CA ASP A 117 1.57 -15.51 -19.40
C ASP A 117 2.11 -15.02 -20.75
N ASN A 118 1.33 -14.23 -21.46
CA ASN A 118 1.69 -13.75 -22.79
C ASN A 118 2.34 -12.37 -22.78
N PHE A 119 2.48 -11.71 -21.61
CA PHE A 119 3.21 -10.45 -21.55
C PHE A 119 4.69 -10.66 -21.89
N PRO A 120 5.28 -9.80 -22.73
CA PRO A 120 6.71 -9.91 -23.04
C PRO A 120 7.54 -9.45 -21.84
N THR A 121 8.74 -10.00 -21.69
CA THR A 121 9.62 -9.74 -20.54
C THR A 121 10.15 -8.29 -20.46
N ASN A 122 10.04 -7.53 -21.54
CA ASN A 122 10.38 -6.10 -21.57
C ASN A 122 9.22 -5.19 -21.09
N LEU A 123 8.02 -5.71 -20.89
CA LEU A 123 6.92 -4.94 -20.33
C LEU A 123 7.10 -4.82 -18.81
N HIS A 124 7.22 -3.59 -18.33
CA HIS A 124 7.48 -3.29 -16.92
C HIS A 124 6.44 -3.96 -15.99
N PRO A 125 6.85 -4.54 -14.83
CA PRO A 125 5.94 -5.27 -13.94
C PRO A 125 4.74 -4.45 -13.47
N MET A 126 4.89 -3.14 -13.23
CA MET A 126 3.75 -2.26 -12.89
C MET A 126 2.74 -2.12 -14.04
N SER A 127 3.20 -2.14 -15.29
CA SER A 127 2.32 -2.12 -16.47
C SER A 127 1.57 -3.43 -16.61
N GLN A 128 2.24 -4.57 -16.38
CA GLN A 128 1.58 -5.88 -16.34
C GLN A 128 0.52 -5.94 -15.24
N LEU A 129 0.82 -5.42 -14.05
CA LEU A 129 -0.12 -5.35 -12.92
C LEU A 129 -1.35 -4.52 -13.29
N SER A 130 -1.16 -3.28 -13.74
CA SER A 130 -2.27 -2.39 -14.09
C SER A 130 -3.18 -2.97 -15.19
N ALA A 131 -2.59 -3.56 -16.24
CA ALA A 131 -3.34 -4.19 -17.30
C ALA A 131 -4.14 -5.41 -16.79
N ALA A 132 -3.53 -6.26 -15.96
CA ALA A 132 -4.20 -7.41 -15.34
C ALA A 132 -5.36 -7.00 -14.43
N ILE A 133 -5.18 -5.97 -13.59
CA ILE A 133 -6.25 -5.47 -12.74
C ILE A 133 -7.38 -4.85 -13.58
N THR A 134 -7.05 -4.13 -14.65
CA THR A 134 -8.07 -3.61 -15.58
C THR A 134 -8.88 -4.75 -16.21
N ALA A 135 -8.22 -5.85 -16.64
CA ALA A 135 -8.90 -7.00 -17.21
C ALA A 135 -9.74 -7.79 -16.18
N LEU A 136 -9.43 -7.68 -14.88
CA LEU A 136 -10.22 -8.27 -13.80
C LEU A 136 -11.55 -7.54 -13.54
N ASN A 137 -11.77 -6.34 -14.10
CA ASN A 137 -13.06 -5.66 -13.98
C ASN A 137 -14.22 -6.46 -14.62
N SER A 138 -13.93 -7.47 -15.46
CA SER A 138 -14.93 -8.44 -15.93
C SER A 138 -15.66 -9.14 -14.78
N GLU A 139 -15.03 -9.21 -13.61
CA GLU A 139 -15.55 -9.83 -12.40
C GLU A 139 -16.29 -8.82 -11.49
N SER A 140 -16.40 -7.54 -11.87
CA SER A 140 -16.98 -6.51 -11.00
C SER A 140 -18.50 -6.70 -10.83
N ASN A 141 -18.91 -6.96 -9.59
CA ASN A 141 -20.32 -7.02 -9.22
C ASN A 141 -20.93 -5.62 -9.12
N PHE A 142 -20.14 -4.62 -8.71
CA PHE A 142 -20.60 -3.24 -8.66
C PHE A 142 -20.94 -2.70 -10.05
N ALA A 143 -20.08 -2.90 -11.05
CA ALA A 143 -20.32 -2.44 -12.41
C ALA A 143 -21.62 -3.05 -12.99
N ARG A 144 -21.81 -4.37 -12.81
CA ARG A 144 -23.02 -5.08 -13.24
C ARG A 144 -24.28 -4.57 -12.54
N ALA A 145 -24.28 -4.52 -11.22
CA ALA A 145 -25.46 -4.10 -10.44
C ALA A 145 -25.79 -2.61 -10.60
N TYR A 146 -24.78 -1.76 -10.86
CA TYR A 146 -25.00 -0.37 -11.20
C TYR A 146 -25.79 -0.22 -12.50
N ALA A 147 -25.43 -0.98 -13.54
CA ALA A 147 -26.17 -1.02 -14.80
C ALA A 147 -27.60 -1.55 -14.63
N GLU A 148 -27.82 -2.48 -13.69
CA GLU A 148 -29.14 -3.03 -13.36
C GLU A 148 -30.00 -2.10 -12.46
N GLY A 149 -29.44 -1.00 -11.93
CA GLY A 149 -30.19 0.01 -11.18
C GLY A 149 -30.19 -0.16 -9.65
N VAL A 150 -29.04 -0.49 -9.04
CA VAL A 150 -28.92 -0.49 -7.57
C VAL A 150 -29.09 0.92 -6.96
N HIS A 151 -29.73 1.00 -5.79
CA HIS A 151 -29.97 2.28 -5.12
C HIS A 151 -28.67 2.87 -4.51
N ARG A 152 -28.48 4.18 -4.60
CA ARG A 152 -27.25 4.88 -4.16
C ARG A 152 -26.78 4.59 -2.74
N THR A 153 -27.72 4.36 -1.81
CA THR A 153 -27.37 4.08 -0.40
C THR A 153 -26.79 2.68 -0.20
N LYS A 154 -26.80 1.86 -1.24
CA LYS A 154 -26.37 0.47 -1.29
C LYS A 154 -25.10 0.26 -2.12
N TYR A 155 -24.59 1.30 -2.79
CA TYR A 155 -23.35 1.23 -3.57
C TYR A 155 -22.19 0.64 -2.76
N TRP A 156 -22.03 1.08 -1.50
CA TRP A 156 -20.94 0.63 -0.64
C TRP A 156 -20.92 -0.89 -0.40
N GLU A 157 -22.08 -1.57 -0.47
CA GLU A 157 -22.17 -3.02 -0.22
C GLU A 157 -21.44 -3.81 -1.31
N LEU A 158 -21.65 -3.44 -2.58
CA LEU A 158 -21.02 -4.10 -3.72
C LEU A 158 -19.60 -3.59 -3.96
N ILE A 159 -19.32 -2.31 -3.65
CA ILE A 159 -17.94 -1.80 -3.62
C ILE A 159 -17.13 -2.58 -2.58
N TYR A 160 -17.70 -2.91 -1.42
CA TYR A 160 -17.03 -3.72 -0.41
C TYR A 160 -16.69 -5.12 -0.94
N GLU A 161 -17.64 -5.81 -1.59
CA GLU A 161 -17.39 -7.13 -2.19
C GLU A 161 -16.28 -7.07 -3.26
N ASP A 162 -16.35 -6.12 -4.20
CA ASP A 162 -15.33 -5.98 -5.24
C ASP A 162 -13.95 -5.59 -4.66
N CYS A 163 -13.89 -4.78 -3.60
CA CYS A 163 -12.64 -4.48 -2.89
C CYS A 163 -12.06 -5.74 -2.20
N MET A 164 -12.90 -6.53 -1.54
CA MET A 164 -12.48 -7.78 -0.88
C MET A 164 -11.95 -8.79 -1.91
N ASP A 165 -12.63 -8.91 -3.05
CA ASP A 165 -12.22 -9.79 -4.14
C ASP A 165 -10.94 -9.31 -4.82
N LEU A 166 -10.78 -7.99 -5.03
CA LEU A 166 -9.55 -7.41 -5.57
C LEU A 166 -8.36 -7.68 -4.62
N ILE A 167 -8.49 -7.41 -3.33
CA ILE A 167 -7.42 -7.65 -2.34
C ILE A 167 -7.02 -9.12 -2.31
N ALA A 168 -7.98 -10.03 -2.37
CA ALA A 168 -7.74 -11.45 -2.44
C ALA A 168 -6.95 -11.89 -3.69
N LYS A 169 -7.27 -11.30 -4.85
CA LYS A 169 -6.68 -11.65 -6.16
C LYS A 169 -5.31 -11.00 -6.40
N LEU A 170 -5.00 -9.90 -5.72
CA LEU A 170 -3.77 -9.13 -5.92
C LEU A 170 -2.48 -9.95 -5.78
N PRO A 171 -2.27 -10.77 -4.72
CA PRO A 171 -1.10 -11.62 -4.60
C PRO A 171 -0.94 -12.63 -5.73
N CYS A 172 -2.04 -13.20 -6.23
CA CYS A 172 -2.00 -14.16 -7.33
C CYS A 172 -1.48 -13.48 -8.60
N VAL A 173 -1.99 -12.28 -8.93
CA VAL A 173 -1.53 -11.49 -10.08
C VAL A 173 -0.06 -11.09 -9.90
N ALA A 174 0.30 -10.50 -8.76
CA ALA A 174 1.66 -10.03 -8.49
C ALA A 174 2.69 -11.16 -8.50
N ALA A 175 2.37 -12.31 -7.89
CA ALA A 175 3.25 -13.47 -7.89
C ALA A 175 3.43 -14.07 -9.27
N LYS A 176 2.38 -14.09 -10.10
CA LYS A 176 2.45 -14.56 -11.48
C LYS A 176 3.34 -13.67 -12.34
N ILE A 177 3.23 -12.35 -12.19
CA ILE A 177 4.17 -11.38 -12.82
C ILE A 177 5.60 -11.68 -12.38
N TYR A 178 5.82 -11.84 -11.07
CA TYR A 178 7.16 -12.11 -10.52
C TYR A 178 7.76 -13.40 -11.08
N ARG A 179 6.98 -14.49 -11.13
CA ARG A 179 7.47 -15.77 -11.66
C ARG A 179 7.68 -15.76 -13.16
N ASN A 180 6.81 -15.11 -13.92
CA ASN A 180 6.96 -14.97 -15.37
C ASN A 180 8.24 -14.19 -15.73
N LEU A 181 8.53 -13.11 -15.00
CA LEU A 181 9.71 -12.28 -15.25
C LEU A 181 11.02 -12.87 -14.71
N TYR A 182 10.99 -13.46 -13.51
CA TYR A 182 12.21 -13.74 -12.74
C TYR A 182 12.37 -15.20 -12.32
N ARG A 183 11.43 -16.08 -12.66
CA ARG A 183 11.45 -17.53 -12.35
C ARG A 183 10.93 -18.36 -13.51
N GLU A 184 11.26 -17.94 -14.74
CA GLU A 184 11.07 -18.69 -15.98
C GLU A 184 9.61 -19.15 -16.22
N GLY A 185 8.62 -18.40 -15.73
CA GLY A 185 7.20 -18.76 -15.89
C GLY A 185 6.75 -19.96 -15.05
N SER A 186 7.50 -20.33 -14.01
CA SER A 186 7.09 -21.40 -13.10
C SER A 186 5.73 -21.10 -12.44
N SER A 187 4.96 -22.16 -12.14
CA SER A 187 3.64 -22.04 -11.50
C SER A 187 3.73 -21.37 -10.13
N ILE A 188 2.74 -20.53 -9.81
CA ILE A 188 2.57 -19.93 -8.48
C ILE A 188 2.05 -20.92 -7.42
N GLY A 189 1.61 -22.11 -7.82
CA GLY A 189 1.03 -23.09 -6.91
C GLY A 189 -0.44 -22.79 -6.56
N ALA A 190 -0.90 -23.33 -5.44
CA ALA A 190 -2.27 -23.19 -4.96
C ALA A 190 -2.33 -22.36 -3.67
N ILE A 191 -3.46 -21.69 -3.45
CA ILE A 191 -3.77 -21.02 -2.19
C ILE A 191 -4.06 -22.08 -1.12
N ASP A 192 -3.43 -21.92 0.05
CA ASP A 192 -3.80 -22.66 1.25
C ASP A 192 -4.76 -21.82 2.12
N SER A 193 -5.99 -22.30 2.24
CA SER A 193 -7.07 -21.65 3.00
C SER A 193 -6.83 -21.51 4.51
N LYS A 194 -5.77 -22.16 5.04
CA LYS A 194 -5.39 -22.10 6.46
C LYS A 194 -4.31 -21.06 6.73
N LEU A 195 -3.69 -20.50 5.70
CA LEU A 195 -2.63 -19.51 5.83
C LEU A 195 -3.20 -18.09 5.73
N ASP A 196 -2.49 -17.14 6.35
CA ASP A 196 -2.74 -15.71 6.16
C ASP A 196 -2.32 -15.24 4.76
N TRP A 197 -2.76 -14.03 4.42
CA TRP A 197 -2.59 -13.43 3.10
C TRP A 197 -1.13 -13.29 2.69
N SER A 198 -0.30 -12.77 3.58
CA SER A 198 1.14 -12.58 3.34
C SER A 198 1.88 -13.90 3.14
N HIS A 199 1.52 -14.93 3.90
CA HIS A 199 2.13 -16.26 3.76
C HIS A 199 1.73 -16.95 2.46
N ASN A 200 0.45 -16.87 2.06
CA ASN A 200 0.06 -17.30 0.72
C ASN A 200 0.84 -16.54 -0.36
N PHE A 201 1.05 -15.23 -0.17
CA PHE A 201 1.80 -14.42 -1.13
C PHE A 201 3.27 -14.84 -1.24
N THR A 202 3.99 -15.03 -0.13
CA THR A 202 5.40 -15.46 -0.16
C THR A 202 5.56 -16.86 -0.75
N ASN A 203 4.64 -17.80 -0.43
CA ASN A 203 4.60 -19.12 -1.06
C ASN A 203 4.44 -19.01 -2.58
N MET A 204 3.51 -18.18 -3.04
CA MET A 204 3.29 -17.94 -4.48
C MET A 204 4.50 -17.26 -5.15
N LEU A 205 5.23 -16.40 -4.45
CA LEU A 205 6.50 -15.83 -4.95
C LEU A 205 7.63 -16.86 -5.01
N GLY A 206 7.52 -17.97 -4.27
CA GLY A 206 8.52 -19.05 -4.21
C GLY A 206 9.54 -18.90 -3.08
N TYR A 207 9.21 -18.13 -2.05
CA TYR A 207 10.02 -18.00 -0.84
C TYR A 207 9.45 -18.88 0.27
N THR A 208 10.33 -19.50 1.05
CA THR A 208 9.95 -20.45 2.11
C THR A 208 10.46 -20.07 3.48
N GLU A 209 11.33 -19.05 3.54
CA GLU A 209 11.98 -18.57 4.74
C GLU A 209 10.93 -17.90 5.64
N PRO A 210 10.70 -18.40 6.87
CA PRO A 210 9.68 -17.83 7.76
C PRO A 210 9.89 -16.34 8.03
N GLN A 211 11.15 -15.90 8.09
CA GLN A 211 11.51 -14.49 8.29
C GLN A 211 11.16 -13.61 7.08
N PHE A 212 11.18 -14.14 5.85
CA PHE A 212 10.72 -13.38 4.69
C PHE A 212 9.20 -13.19 4.73
N THR A 213 8.46 -14.19 5.22
CA THR A 213 7.02 -14.05 5.46
C THR A 213 6.70 -13.03 6.56
N GLU A 214 7.47 -13.00 7.65
CA GLU A 214 7.35 -11.94 8.68
C GLU A 214 7.65 -10.56 8.11
N LEU A 215 8.74 -10.42 7.34
CA LEU A 215 9.05 -9.18 6.63
C LEU A 215 7.91 -8.74 5.72
N MET A 216 7.31 -9.68 4.98
CA MET A 216 6.18 -9.39 4.09
C MET A 216 4.95 -8.90 4.86
N ARG A 217 4.63 -9.50 6.02
CA ARG A 217 3.54 -9.05 6.91
C ARG A 217 3.76 -7.62 7.38
N LEU A 218 4.96 -7.30 7.86
CA LEU A 218 5.32 -5.94 8.28
C LEU A 218 5.26 -4.96 7.10
N TYR A 219 5.90 -5.31 5.98
CA TYR A 219 5.99 -4.45 4.79
C TYR A 219 4.61 -4.06 4.25
N LEU A 220 3.72 -5.04 4.09
CA LEU A 220 2.37 -4.82 3.58
C LEU A 220 1.51 -4.01 4.57
N THR A 221 1.74 -4.16 5.87
CA THR A 221 1.06 -3.38 6.90
C THR A 221 1.47 -1.91 6.89
N ILE A 222 2.76 -1.60 6.86
CA ILE A 222 3.25 -0.22 7.03
C ILE A 222 3.19 0.63 5.75
N HIS A 223 3.07 0.01 4.58
CA HIS A 223 2.88 0.68 3.29
C HIS A 223 1.42 0.71 2.83
N SER A 224 0.50 0.30 3.69
CA SER A 224 -0.93 0.15 3.37
C SER A 224 -1.63 1.45 3.03
N ASP A 225 -1.29 2.55 3.70
CA ASP A 225 -1.96 3.84 3.52
C ASP A 225 -1.07 5.01 3.99
N HIS A 226 -1.23 6.19 3.37
CA HIS A 226 -0.52 7.41 3.78
C HIS A 226 -1.24 8.66 3.28
N GLU A 227 -2.38 8.96 3.91
CA GLU A 227 -3.33 10.01 3.52
C GLU A 227 -3.85 9.88 2.07
N GLY A 228 -4.67 10.84 1.63
CA GLY A 228 -5.25 10.86 0.29
C GLY A 228 -4.54 11.75 -0.72
N GLY A 229 -3.53 12.52 -0.30
CA GLY A 229 -2.87 13.51 -1.16
C GLY A 229 -1.81 12.94 -2.11
N ASN A 230 -1.31 11.73 -1.83
CA ASN A 230 -0.35 11.05 -2.70
C ASN A 230 -1.02 10.62 -4.03
N VAL A 231 -0.25 10.53 -5.11
CA VAL A 231 -0.78 10.35 -6.47
C VAL A 231 -1.62 9.09 -6.61
N SER A 232 -1.21 7.97 -6.01
CA SER A 232 -1.97 6.72 -6.10
C SER A 232 -3.32 6.79 -5.37
N ALA A 233 -3.35 7.28 -4.13
CA ALA A 233 -4.60 7.40 -3.35
C ALA A 233 -5.53 8.46 -3.95
N HIS A 234 -4.99 9.59 -4.40
CA HIS A 234 -5.80 10.60 -5.07
C HIS A 234 -6.38 10.07 -6.39
N THR A 235 -5.60 9.32 -7.17
CA THR A 235 -6.08 8.75 -8.44
C THR A 235 -7.20 7.73 -8.22
N SER A 236 -7.07 6.82 -7.24
CA SER A 236 -8.15 5.87 -6.92
C SER A 236 -9.41 6.61 -6.46
N HIS A 237 -9.26 7.64 -5.62
CA HIS A 237 -10.37 8.47 -5.17
C HIS A 237 -11.04 9.22 -6.32
N LEU A 238 -10.26 9.83 -7.22
CA LEU A 238 -10.75 10.60 -8.35
C LEU A 238 -11.51 9.71 -9.34
N VAL A 239 -10.94 8.57 -9.74
CA VAL A 239 -11.59 7.64 -10.67
C VAL A 239 -12.83 7.01 -10.03
N GLY A 240 -12.74 6.59 -8.77
CA GLY A 240 -13.89 6.06 -8.02
C GLY A 240 -15.01 7.09 -7.84
N SER A 241 -14.71 8.39 -7.80
CA SER A 241 -15.73 9.45 -7.71
C SER A 241 -16.65 9.53 -8.93
N ALA A 242 -16.19 9.03 -10.09
CA ALA A 242 -16.99 8.86 -11.29
C ALA A 242 -17.83 7.56 -11.27
N LEU A 243 -17.86 6.85 -10.13
CA LEU A 243 -18.50 5.55 -9.95
C LEU A 243 -17.90 4.46 -10.83
N SER A 244 -16.61 4.56 -11.17
CA SER A 244 -15.86 3.41 -11.65
C SER A 244 -15.68 2.39 -10.52
N ASP A 245 -15.71 1.11 -10.87
CA ASP A 245 -15.55 0.02 -9.90
C ASP A 245 -14.14 -0.01 -9.28
N PRO A 246 -13.92 -0.78 -8.18
CA PRO A 246 -12.64 -0.83 -7.50
C PRO A 246 -11.47 -1.31 -8.36
N TYR A 247 -11.70 -2.20 -9.33
CA TYR A 247 -10.63 -2.69 -10.21
C TYR A 247 -10.10 -1.57 -11.09
N LEU A 248 -11.00 -0.84 -11.77
CA LEU A 248 -10.60 0.29 -12.63
C LEU A 248 -9.94 1.41 -11.82
N SER A 249 -10.49 1.73 -10.65
CA SER A 249 -9.95 2.76 -9.75
C SER A 249 -8.54 2.40 -9.25
N PHE A 250 -8.32 1.13 -8.89
CA PHE A 250 -7.00 0.66 -8.44
C PHE A 250 -6.00 0.55 -9.59
N ALA A 251 -6.40 0.07 -10.77
CA ALA A 251 -5.52 0.02 -11.94
C ALA A 251 -5.01 1.42 -12.34
N ALA A 252 -5.89 2.42 -12.34
CA ALA A 252 -5.50 3.81 -12.56
C ALA A 252 -4.51 4.30 -11.48
N ALA A 253 -4.77 3.97 -10.21
CA ALA A 253 -3.84 4.28 -9.13
C ALA A 253 -2.46 3.63 -9.29
N MET A 254 -2.39 2.40 -9.83
CA MET A 254 -1.12 1.72 -10.13
C MET A 254 -0.35 2.41 -11.27
N ASN A 255 -1.05 2.99 -12.25
CA ASN A 255 -0.40 3.83 -13.27
C ASN A 255 0.22 5.09 -12.66
N GLY A 256 -0.48 5.73 -11.71
CA GLY A 256 0.07 6.85 -10.95
C GLY A 256 1.24 6.44 -10.06
N LEU A 257 1.16 5.28 -9.40
CA LEU A 257 2.22 4.72 -8.57
C LEU A 257 3.48 4.37 -9.37
N ALA A 258 3.34 3.94 -10.61
CA ALA A 258 4.47 3.68 -11.51
C ALA A 258 5.24 4.95 -11.93
N GLY A 259 4.70 6.14 -11.65
CA GLY A 259 5.37 7.41 -11.90
C GLY A 259 6.69 7.51 -11.11
N PRO A 260 7.81 7.93 -11.74
CA PRO A 260 9.11 8.02 -11.07
C PRO A 260 9.13 8.86 -9.80
N LEU A 261 8.32 9.92 -9.75
CA LEU A 261 8.21 10.82 -8.59
C LEU A 261 7.38 10.26 -7.43
N HIS A 262 6.88 9.02 -7.53
CA HIS A 262 6.05 8.39 -6.50
C HIS A 262 6.59 7.01 -6.10
N GLY A 263 6.65 6.05 -7.02
CA GLY A 263 6.91 4.65 -6.67
C GLY A 263 8.36 4.17 -6.74
N LEU A 264 9.35 5.04 -7.01
CA LEU A 264 10.75 4.62 -7.23
C LEU A 264 11.70 4.89 -6.05
N ALA A 265 11.25 5.56 -4.99
CA ALA A 265 12.13 5.97 -3.89
C ALA A 265 12.88 4.79 -3.24
N ASN A 266 12.25 3.62 -3.13
CA ASN A 266 12.90 2.41 -2.60
C ASN A 266 14.06 1.96 -3.51
N GLN A 267 13.82 1.84 -4.82
CA GLN A 267 14.82 1.44 -5.80
C GLN A 267 15.98 2.45 -5.88
N GLU A 268 15.68 3.75 -5.84
CA GLU A 268 16.70 4.82 -5.86
C GLU A 268 17.64 4.72 -4.66
N VAL A 269 17.11 4.48 -3.46
CA VAL A 269 17.91 4.27 -2.25
C VAL A 269 18.79 3.02 -2.39
N LEU A 270 18.24 1.90 -2.85
CA LEU A 270 19.01 0.66 -2.98
C LEU A 270 20.13 0.75 -4.02
N VAL A 271 19.87 1.39 -5.16
CA VAL A 271 20.89 1.66 -6.19
C VAL A 271 22.01 2.55 -5.65
N TRP A 272 21.65 3.62 -4.93
CA TRP A 272 22.62 4.53 -4.32
C TRP A 272 23.46 3.84 -3.25
N LEU A 273 22.85 3.05 -2.36
CA LEU A 273 23.56 2.29 -1.32
C LEU A 273 24.52 1.25 -1.92
N THR A 274 24.10 0.57 -2.98
CA THR A 274 24.94 -0.41 -3.69
C THR A 274 26.19 0.26 -4.28
N GLN A 275 26.00 1.42 -4.90
CA GLN A 275 27.12 2.20 -5.47
C GLN A 275 28.03 2.75 -4.36
N LEU A 276 27.46 3.32 -3.29
CA LEU A 276 28.20 3.78 -2.12
C LEU A 276 29.08 2.66 -1.56
N GLN A 277 28.50 1.49 -1.25
CA GLN A 277 29.23 0.36 -0.69
C GLN A 277 30.37 -0.10 -1.61
N LYS A 278 30.17 -0.07 -2.94
CA LYS A 278 31.20 -0.39 -3.93
C LYS A 278 32.36 0.63 -3.92
N GLU A 279 32.07 1.90 -3.69
CA GLU A 279 33.07 2.98 -3.67
C GLU A 279 33.86 3.01 -2.36
N VAL A 280 33.19 2.87 -1.20
CA VAL A 280 33.83 3.06 0.11
C VAL A 280 34.26 1.78 0.80
N GLY A 281 33.70 0.63 0.40
CA GLY A 281 33.93 -0.70 0.97
C GLY A 281 33.01 -1.01 2.17
N LYS A 282 32.89 -2.31 2.51
CA LYS A 282 32.03 -2.78 3.63
C LYS A 282 32.50 -2.34 5.02
N GLY A 283 33.81 -2.16 5.21
CA GLY A 283 34.42 -1.76 6.49
C GLY A 283 34.71 -0.26 6.58
N VAL A 284 33.87 0.59 5.97
CA VAL A 284 34.05 2.05 5.99
C VAL A 284 33.95 2.58 7.42
N SER A 285 34.85 3.47 7.81
CA SER A 285 34.78 4.16 9.11
C SER A 285 33.77 5.30 9.09
N ASP A 286 33.24 5.67 10.25
CA ASP A 286 32.32 6.80 10.41
C ASP A 286 32.89 8.10 9.82
N GLU A 287 34.19 8.36 10.02
CA GLU A 287 34.86 9.55 9.49
C GLU A 287 34.86 9.57 7.96
N LYS A 288 35.26 8.48 7.31
CA LYS A 288 35.28 8.38 5.84
C LYS A 288 33.88 8.47 5.24
N LEU A 289 32.89 7.86 5.89
CA LEU A 289 31.51 7.96 5.46
C LEU A 289 30.98 9.40 5.62
N ARG A 290 31.27 10.06 6.75
CA ARG A 290 30.91 11.47 6.97
C ARG A 290 31.47 12.38 5.89
N ASP A 291 32.74 12.19 5.53
CA ASP A 291 33.39 12.99 4.49
C ASP A 291 32.78 12.74 3.11
N TYR A 292 32.40 11.49 2.80
CA TYR A 292 31.65 11.15 1.58
C TYR A 292 30.30 11.88 1.51
N ILE A 293 29.55 11.90 2.62
CA ILE A 293 28.27 12.59 2.71
C ILE A 293 28.45 14.10 2.56
N TRP A 294 29.45 14.70 3.22
CA TRP A 294 29.77 16.12 3.05
C TRP A 294 30.10 16.47 1.60
N ASN A 295 30.94 15.67 0.94
CA ASN A 295 31.26 15.87 -0.46
C ASN A 295 30.03 15.75 -1.36
N THR A 296 29.13 14.80 -1.07
CA THR A 296 27.87 14.63 -1.79
C THR A 296 27.00 15.89 -1.69
N LEU A 297 26.77 16.39 -0.47
CA LEU A 297 25.95 17.58 -0.25
C LEU A 297 26.59 18.86 -0.83
N ASN A 298 27.89 19.07 -0.63
CA ASN A 298 28.61 20.23 -1.15
C ASN A 298 28.70 20.26 -2.68
N SER A 299 28.53 19.11 -3.33
CA SER A 299 28.44 19.00 -4.79
C SER A 299 27.04 19.26 -5.36
N GLY A 300 26.07 19.62 -4.52
CA GLY A 300 24.67 19.87 -4.91
C GLY A 300 23.83 18.60 -5.10
N ARG A 301 24.34 17.42 -4.71
CA ARG A 301 23.58 16.16 -4.71
C ARG A 301 22.84 15.99 -3.37
N VAL A 302 21.82 15.13 -3.37
CA VAL A 302 21.04 14.76 -2.17
C VAL A 302 21.39 13.35 -1.70
N VAL A 303 21.05 13.03 -0.45
CA VAL A 303 21.10 11.66 0.08
C VAL A 303 19.69 11.05 -0.05
N PRO A 304 19.48 10.06 -0.92
CA PRO A 304 18.16 9.45 -1.11
C PRO A 304 17.59 8.90 0.20
N GLY A 305 16.29 9.12 0.42
CA GLY A 305 15.60 8.68 1.64
C GLY A 305 15.82 9.58 2.87
N TYR A 306 16.61 10.64 2.78
CA TYR A 306 16.82 11.62 3.85
C TYR A 306 16.23 12.99 3.50
N GLY A 307 15.52 13.57 4.47
CA GLY A 307 14.85 14.87 4.35
C GLY A 307 13.32 14.71 4.21
N HIS A 308 12.58 15.40 5.08
CA HIS A 308 11.12 15.39 5.05
C HIS A 308 10.60 16.81 5.26
N ALA A 309 9.64 17.24 4.44
CA ALA A 309 9.09 18.59 4.50
C ALA A 309 8.13 18.83 5.68
N VAL A 310 7.79 17.81 6.47
CA VAL A 310 6.67 17.84 7.44
C VAL A 310 7.03 17.12 8.73
N LEU A 311 7.43 15.84 8.65
CA LEU A 311 7.77 15.05 9.83
C LEU A 311 9.07 15.55 10.45
N ARG A 312 9.05 15.75 11.77
CA ARG A 312 10.17 16.36 12.52
C ARG A 312 11.15 15.35 13.13
N LYS A 313 10.80 14.07 13.11
CA LYS A 313 11.63 12.96 13.60
C LYS A 313 11.69 11.82 12.59
N THR A 314 12.47 10.79 12.89
CA THR A 314 12.56 9.59 12.04
C THR A 314 11.18 8.99 11.81
N ASP A 315 10.88 8.64 10.56
CA ASP A 315 9.64 7.97 10.19
C ASP A 315 9.47 6.67 10.98
N PRO A 316 8.36 6.47 11.71
CA PRO A 316 8.13 5.22 12.43
C PRO A 316 8.14 3.98 11.51
N ARG A 317 7.85 4.13 10.21
CA ARG A 317 8.01 3.06 9.20
C ARG A 317 9.47 2.69 8.96
N TYR A 318 10.39 3.64 9.05
CA TYR A 318 11.82 3.35 9.00
C TYR A 318 12.25 2.65 10.29
N THR A 319 11.80 3.14 11.45
CA THR A 319 12.17 2.59 12.76
C THR A 319 11.78 1.11 12.89
N CYS A 320 10.54 0.72 12.54
CA CYS A 320 10.13 -0.68 12.65
C CYS A 320 10.92 -1.61 11.70
N GLN A 321 11.28 -1.15 10.49
CA GLN A 321 12.14 -1.92 9.59
C GLN A 321 13.58 -2.04 10.12
N ARG A 322 14.10 -0.99 10.76
CA ARG A 322 15.39 -1.03 11.46
C ARG A 322 15.38 -2.03 12.60
N GLU A 323 14.33 -2.05 13.42
CA GLU A 323 14.17 -3.03 14.51
C GLU A 323 14.13 -4.47 13.98
N PHE A 324 13.37 -4.71 12.91
CA PHE A 324 13.35 -6.00 12.21
C PHE A 324 14.76 -6.41 11.74
N ALA A 325 15.47 -5.50 11.07
CA ALA A 325 16.81 -5.77 10.57
C ALA A 325 17.81 -6.07 11.69
N LEU A 326 17.81 -5.29 12.78
CA LEU A 326 18.68 -5.51 13.94
C LEU A 326 18.45 -6.87 14.59
N LYS A 327 17.22 -7.39 14.53
CA LYS A 327 16.87 -8.70 15.11
C LYS A 327 17.20 -9.87 14.20
N HIS A 328 16.95 -9.73 12.90
CA HIS A 328 16.93 -10.87 11.98
C HIS A 328 18.09 -10.91 10.98
N LEU A 329 18.73 -9.77 10.71
CA LEU A 329 19.88 -9.66 9.80
C LEU A 329 20.89 -8.57 10.24
N PRO A 330 21.40 -8.59 11.49
CA PRO A 330 22.36 -7.59 11.98
C PRO A 330 23.76 -7.68 11.35
N HIS A 331 23.99 -8.61 10.42
CA HIS A 331 25.30 -8.95 9.85
C HIS A 331 25.35 -8.93 8.32
N ASP A 332 24.30 -8.42 7.65
CA ASP A 332 24.26 -8.23 6.19
C ASP A 332 25.32 -7.23 5.69
#